data_AF-A0ABD1VP17-F1
#
_entry.id   AF-A0ABD1VP17-F1
#
_cell.length_a   1.000
_cell.length_b   1.000
_cell.length_c   1.000
_cell.angle_alpha   90.00
_cell.angle_beta   90.00
_cell.angle_gamma   90.00
#
_symmetry.space_group_name_H-M   'P 1'
#
loop_
_entity.id
_entity.type
_entity.pdbx_description
1 polymer ?
#
loop_
_entity_poly.entity_id
_entity_poly.type
_entity_poly.pdbx_seq_one_letter_code
_entity_poly.pdbx_strand_id
1 'polypeptide(L)'
;MDHGLDNQTLYDLFFMTDRHSEAEVRAVKKIEDAIHTIIIKRSRPDWLPFVPGASYWVPPRRHSYGVAEIVREFSNALTEEEFNSLTTFQGWPSSAFYLNRDASSHSKGVTRSINGSSSDKEG
;
A
#
# COMPACT_ATOMS: atom_id res chain seq x y z
N MET A 1 40.59 19.01 -4.89
CA MET A 1 40.69 18.63 -3.47
C MET A 1 39.88 17.35 -3.35
N ASP A 2 40.56 16.20 -3.42
CA ASP A 2 39.93 14.90 -3.17
C ASP A 2 39.72 14.76 -1.67
N HIS A 3 38.46 14.88 -1.22
CA HIS A 3 38.10 14.53 0.14
C HIS A 3 37.93 13.01 0.20
N GLY A 4 39.04 12.31 0.46
CA GLY A 4 39.02 10.89 0.79
C GLY A 4 38.12 10.67 2.00
N LEU A 5 37.10 9.81 1.84
CA LEU A 5 36.20 9.43 2.92
C LEU A 5 37.03 8.83 4.06
N ASP A 6 36.89 9.41 5.25
CA ASP A 6 37.54 8.94 6.46
C ASP A 6 36.89 7.66 6.98
N ASN A 7 37.64 6.83 7.70
CA ASN A 7 37.12 5.52 8.16
C ASN A 7 35.90 5.67 9.08
N GLN A 8 35.74 6.80 9.78
CA GLN A 8 34.58 7.06 10.63
C GLN A 8 33.29 7.22 9.81
N THR A 9 33.34 7.91 8.67
CA THR A 9 32.17 8.03 7.79
C THR A 9 31.82 6.71 7.11
N LEU A 10 32.81 5.85 6.84
CA LEU A 10 32.56 4.49 6.35
C LEU A 10 31.84 3.61 7.39
N TYR A 11 32.20 3.68 8.67
CA TYR A 11 31.49 2.95 9.72
C TYR A 11 30.08 3.48 9.92
N ASP A 12 29.88 4.80 9.94
CA ASP A 12 28.55 5.39 10.08
C ASP A 12 27.64 5.00 8.90
N LEU A 13 28.17 5.00 7.67
CA LEU A 13 27.43 4.55 6.50
C LEU A 13 27.09 3.06 6.58
N PHE A 14 28.06 2.21 6.98
CA PHE A 14 27.87 0.77 7.15
C PHE A 14 26.79 0.46 8.20
N PHE A 15 26.87 1.08 9.38
CA PHE A 15 25.85 0.95 10.43
C PHE A 15 24.49 1.49 10.00
N MET A 16 24.44 2.55 9.19
CA MET A 16 23.18 3.08 8.66
C MET A 16 22.54 2.10 7.67
N THR A 17 23.32 1.50 6.77
CA THR A 17 22.84 0.46 5.84
C THR A 17 22.40 -0.82 6.56
N ASP A 18 23.11 -1.23 7.62
CA ASP A 18 22.75 -2.41 8.42
C ASP A 18 21.41 -2.20 9.12
N ARG A 19 21.19 -1.03 9.73
CA ARG A 19 19.89 -0.67 10.32
C ARG A 19 18.77 -0.57 9.29
N HIS A 20 19.06 -0.09 8.08
CA HIS A 20 18.08 -0.05 6.99
C HIS A 20 17.67 -1.47 6.58
N SER A 21 18.66 -2.37 6.45
CA SER A 21 18.40 -3.78 6.11
C SER A 21 17.61 -4.51 7.21
N GLU A 22 17.88 -4.25 8.49
CA GLU A 22 17.13 -4.83 9.61
C GLU A 22 15.68 -4.36 9.61
N ALA A 23 15.45 -3.07 9.32
CA ALA A 23 14.11 -2.50 9.20
C ALA A 23 13.33 -3.12 8.04
N GLU A 24 13.96 -3.33 6.88
CA GLU A 24 13.36 -4.01 5.73
C GLU A 24 12.97 -5.46 6.05
N VAL A 25 13.89 -6.24 6.65
CA VAL A 25 13.62 -7.62 7.06
C VAL A 25 12.47 -7.68 8.06
N ARG A 26 12.41 -6.74 9.01
CA ARG A 26 11.32 -6.64 9.98
C ARG A 26 9.99 -6.26 9.32
N ALA A 27 10.01 -5.40 8.30
CA ALA A 27 8.82 -5.01 7.54
C ALA A 27 8.26 -6.19 6.74
N VAL A 28 9.11 -6.92 6.00
CA VAL A 28 8.72 -8.12 5.26
C VAL A 28 8.11 -9.17 6.18
N LYS A 29 8.76 -9.43 7.32
CA LYS A 29 8.24 -10.38 8.31
C LYS A 29 6.85 -10.00 8.83
N LYS A 30 6.61 -8.71 9.09
CA LYS A 30 5.28 -8.22 9.50
C LYS A 30 4.22 -8.47 8.43
N ILE A 31 4.57 -8.29 7.15
CA ILE A 31 3.67 -8.56 6.03
C ILE A 31 3.35 -10.06 5.96
N GLU A 32 4.37 -10.91 6.06
CA GLU A 32 4.18 -12.38 6.07
C GLU A 32 3.30 -12.85 7.24
N ASP A 33 3.48 -12.30 8.44
CA ASP A 33 2.63 -12.60 9.59
C ASP A 33 1.19 -12.10 9.40
N ALA A 34 0.99 -10.94 8.77
CA ALA A 34 -0.34 -10.44 8.42
C ALA A 34 -1.04 -11.34 7.39
N ILE A 35 -0.33 -11.77 6.34
CA ILE A 35 -0.84 -12.71 5.34
C ILE A 35 -1.24 -14.03 6.00
N HIS A 36 -0.38 -14.58 6.86
CA HIS A 36 -0.70 -15.81 7.57
C HIS A 36 -1.94 -15.66 8.46
N THR A 37 -2.08 -14.52 9.15
CA THR A 37 -3.26 -14.21 9.96
C THR A 37 -4.53 -14.16 9.12
N ILE A 38 -4.49 -13.54 7.94
CA ILE A 38 -5.61 -13.50 7.00
C ILE A 38 -5.95 -14.91 6.52
N ILE A 39 -4.95 -15.70 6.14
CA ILE A 39 -5.13 -17.09 5.70
C ILE A 39 -5.83 -17.90 6.80
N ILE A 40 -5.39 -17.84 8.06
CA ILE A 40 -6.05 -18.53 9.17
C ILE A 40 -7.50 -18.08 9.30
N LYS A 41 -7.74 -16.76 9.39
CA LYS A 41 -9.07 -16.19 9.60
C LYS A 41 -10.04 -16.57 8.48
N ARG A 42 -9.59 -16.56 7.23
CA ARG A 42 -10.40 -16.90 6.04
C ARG A 42 -10.54 -18.40 5.83
N SER A 43 -9.58 -19.20 6.31
CA SER A 43 -9.67 -20.66 6.25
C SER A 43 -10.62 -21.22 7.31
N ARG A 44 -10.95 -20.46 8.36
CA ARG A 44 -12.01 -20.84 9.29
C ARG A 44 -13.34 -20.71 8.56
N PRO A 45 -14.08 -21.81 8.34
CA PRO A 45 -15.37 -21.71 7.70
C PRO A 45 -16.40 -21.09 8.65
N ASP A 46 -17.18 -20.13 8.15
CA ASP A 46 -18.27 -19.50 8.90
C ASP A 46 -19.41 -20.48 9.24
N TRP A 47 -19.43 -21.64 8.58
CA TRP A 47 -20.40 -22.71 8.76
C TRP A 47 -20.01 -23.73 9.84
N LEU A 48 -18.87 -23.59 10.51
CA LEU A 48 -18.46 -24.51 11.58
C LEU A 48 -18.83 -23.95 12.96
N PRO A 49 -19.88 -24.47 13.63
CA PRO A 49 -20.20 -24.08 14.99
C PRO A 49 -19.04 -24.46 15.92
N PHE A 50 -18.72 -23.60 16.89
CA PHE A 50 -17.79 -23.91 17.97
C PHE A 50 -18.41 -24.98 18.88
N VAL A 51 -18.36 -26.24 18.45
CA VAL A 51 -18.74 -27.39 19.25
C VAL A 51 -17.55 -27.80 20.11
N PRO A 52 -17.71 -27.97 21.43
CA PRO A 52 -16.65 -28.49 22.28
C PRO A 52 -16.13 -29.83 21.73
N GLY A 53 -14.83 -29.91 21.45
CA GLY A 53 -14.18 -31.11 20.88
C GLY A 53 -14.03 -31.12 19.36
N ALA A 54 -14.52 -30.10 18.63
CA ALA A 54 -14.23 -29.97 17.20
C ALA A 54 -12.86 -29.29 16.97
N SER A 55 -11.98 -29.93 16.22
CA SER A 55 -10.74 -29.34 15.71
C SER A 55 -10.95 -28.95 14.23
N TYR A 56 -10.55 -27.73 13.86
CA TYR A 56 -10.52 -27.31 12.46
C TYR A 56 -9.10 -27.34 11.93
N TRP A 57 -8.97 -27.61 10.63
CA TRP A 57 -7.67 -27.59 9.97
C TRP A 57 -7.15 -26.15 9.92
N VAL A 58 -6.00 -25.91 10.56
CA VAL A 58 -5.23 -24.68 10.43
C VAL A 58 -4.16 -24.92 9.38
N PRO A 59 -4.08 -24.09 8.32
CA PRO A 59 -3.01 -24.20 7.35
C PRO A 59 -1.64 -24.09 8.04
N PRO A 60 -0.72 -25.06 7.85
CA PRO A 60 0.60 -24.99 8.45
C PRO A 60 1.35 -23.75 7.95
N ARG A 61 2.16 -23.14 8.83
CA ARG A 61 3.01 -22.01 8.47
C ARG A 61 3.98 -22.42 7.37
N ARG A 62 3.94 -21.71 6.24
CA ARG A 62 4.99 -21.79 5.23
C ARG A 62 6.23 -21.06 5.75
N HIS A 63 7.41 -21.54 5.37
CA HIS A 63 8.69 -20.93 5.77
C HIS A 63 8.86 -19.50 5.25
N SER A 64 8.28 -19.18 4.09
CA SER A 64 8.15 -17.83 3.54
C SER A 64 6.98 -17.78 2.56
N TYR A 65 6.43 -16.58 2.34
CA TYR A 65 5.40 -16.35 1.32
C TYR A 65 5.96 -15.69 0.05
N GLY A 66 7.29 -15.56 -0.05
CA GLY A 66 7.94 -14.92 -1.19
C GLY A 66 7.76 -13.40 -1.23
N VAL A 67 7.35 -12.78 -0.10
CA VAL A 67 7.06 -11.33 -0.05
C VAL A 67 8.30 -10.49 -0.41
N ALA A 68 9.49 -10.90 0.03
CA ALA A 68 10.73 -10.21 -0.30
C ALA A 68 11.02 -10.18 -1.82
N GLU A 69 10.73 -11.28 -2.52
CA GLU A 69 10.91 -11.37 -3.97
C GLU A 69 9.94 -10.46 -4.71
N ILE A 70 8.68 -10.46 -4.28
CA ILE A 70 7.64 -9.59 -4.83
C ILE A 70 7.98 -8.11 -4.60
N VAL A 71 8.40 -7.73 -3.39
CA VAL A 71 8.82 -6.35 -3.08
C VAL A 71 10.01 -5.93 -3.96
N ARG A 72 10.98 -6.85 -4.17
CA ARG A 72 12.13 -6.62 -5.03
C ARG A 72 11.75 -6.47 -6.50
N GLU A 73 10.81 -7.27 -7.00
CA GLU A 73 10.33 -7.14 -8.37
C GLU A 73 9.67 -5.78 -8.59
N PHE A 74 8.81 -5.36 -7.65
CA PHE A 74 8.18 -4.05 -7.72
C PHE A 74 9.17 -2.90 -7.61
N SER A 75 10.16 -2.96 -6.71
CA SER A 75 11.12 -1.87 -6.54
C SER A 75 12.02 -1.63 -7.76
N ASN A 76 12.20 -2.63 -8.62
CA ASN A 76 13.14 -2.54 -9.75
C ASN A 76 12.45 -2.48 -11.13
N ALA A 77 11.21 -2.94 -11.24
CA ALA A 77 10.53 -3.10 -12.53
C ALA A 77 9.45 -2.03 -12.81
N LEU A 78 9.07 -1.22 -11.82
CA LEU A 78 7.96 -0.27 -11.98
C LEU A 78 8.41 1.02 -12.66
N THR A 79 7.67 1.41 -13.70
CA THR A 79 7.70 2.78 -14.22
C THR A 79 7.08 3.75 -13.22
N GLU A 80 7.36 5.05 -13.35
CA GLU A 80 6.85 6.09 -12.45
C GLU A 80 5.31 6.06 -12.34
N GLU A 81 4.62 5.82 -13.46
CA GLU A 81 3.16 5.74 -13.50
C GLU A 81 2.62 4.53 -12.72
N GLU A 82 3.30 3.38 -12.79
CA GLU A 82 2.90 2.18 -12.08
C GLU A 82 3.21 2.30 -10.58
N PHE A 83 4.31 2.96 -10.21
CA PHE A 83 4.61 3.29 -8.81
C PHE A 83 3.53 4.20 -8.21
N ASN A 84 3.06 5.21 -8.97
CA ASN A 84 1.97 6.08 -8.54
C ASN A 84 0.66 5.31 -8.32
N SER A 85 0.45 4.21 -9.05
CA SER A 85 -0.71 3.32 -8.87
C SER A 85 -0.67 2.57 -7.52
N LEU A 86 0.52 2.21 -7.03
CA LEU A 86 0.68 1.52 -5.75
C LEU A 86 0.62 2.46 -4.55
N THR A 87 1.12 3.68 -4.70
CA THR A 87 1.21 4.65 -3.59
C THR A 87 -0.06 5.47 -3.41
N THR A 88 -0.91 5.57 -4.44
CA THR A 88 -2.13 6.37 -4.40
C THR A 88 -3.35 5.55 -4.01
N PHE A 89 -4.04 5.95 -2.94
CA PHE A 89 -5.26 5.27 -2.46
C PHE A 89 -6.40 5.23 -3.50
N GLN A 90 -6.48 6.24 -4.38
CA GLN A 90 -7.50 6.33 -5.43
C GLN A 90 -7.07 5.68 -6.77
N GLY A 91 -5.87 5.09 -6.82
CA GLY A 91 -5.25 4.60 -8.04
C GLY A 91 -4.65 5.70 -8.93
N TRP A 92 -3.89 5.29 -9.94
CA TRP A 92 -3.32 6.14 -10.99
C TRP A 92 -3.70 5.55 -12.36
N PRO A 93 -4.00 6.37 -13.39
CA PRO A 93 -4.09 7.83 -13.35
C PRO A 93 -5.39 8.32 -12.70
N SER A 94 -5.29 9.43 -11.95
CA SER A 94 -6.49 10.11 -11.43
C SER A 94 -7.25 10.83 -12.55
N SER A 95 -8.56 11.00 -12.42
CA SER A 95 -9.38 11.74 -13.41
C SER A 95 -8.91 13.18 -13.66
N ALA A 96 -8.22 13.80 -12.69
CA ALA A 96 -7.59 15.11 -12.84
C ALA A 96 -6.48 15.13 -13.91
N PHE A 97 -5.85 13.98 -14.19
CA PHE A 97 -4.84 13.85 -15.23
C PHE A 97 -5.42 14.15 -16.63
N TYR A 98 -6.66 13.72 -16.90
CA TYR A 98 -7.32 13.97 -18.18
C TYR A 98 -8.02 15.33 -18.24
N LEU A 99 -8.53 15.83 -17.10
CA LEU A 99 -9.25 17.10 -17.04
C LEU A 99 -8.38 18.32 -17.40
N ASN A 100 -7.06 18.24 -17.27
CA ASN A 100 -6.17 19.35 -17.59
C ASN A 100 -5.75 19.43 -19.07
N ARG A 101 -6.04 18.41 -19.89
CA ARG A 101 -5.68 18.43 -21.33
C ARG A 101 -6.72 19.18 -22.18
N ASP A 102 -7.98 19.17 -21.74
CA ASP A 102 -9.09 19.78 -22.47
C ASP A 102 -9.48 21.17 -21.91
N ALA A 103 -9.03 21.52 -20.70
CA ALA A 103 -9.30 22.81 -20.08
C ALA A 103 -8.56 23.99 -20.74
N SER A 104 -7.58 23.74 -21.62
CA SER A 104 -6.91 24.79 -22.39
C SER A 104 -7.65 25.17 -23.68
N SER A 105 -8.76 24.53 -24.04
CA SER A 105 -9.46 24.81 -25.30
C SER A 105 -10.99 24.65 -25.27
N HIS A 106 -11.69 24.96 -24.18
CA HIS A 106 -13.09 25.38 -24.32
C HIS A 106 -13.59 26.34 -23.22
N SER A 107 -13.79 27.57 -23.68
CA SER A 107 -14.83 28.55 -23.34
C SER A 107 -15.44 28.59 -21.92
N LYS A 108 -15.26 29.79 -21.34
CA LYS A 108 -16.05 30.50 -20.34
C LYS A 108 -17.46 29.97 -20.03
N GLY A 109 -17.74 29.86 -18.72
CA GLY A 109 -19.08 29.87 -18.12
C GLY A 109 -19.78 28.52 -18.22
N VAL A 110 -20.22 27.88 -17.15
CA VAL A 110 -21.24 28.39 -16.22
C VAL A 110 -21.12 27.61 -14.91
N THR A 111 -20.90 28.31 -13.80
CA THR A 111 -21.10 27.77 -12.46
C THR A 111 -22.60 27.65 -12.21
N ARG A 112 -23.15 26.43 -12.31
CA ARG A 112 -24.52 26.15 -11.84
C ARG A 112 -24.44 25.70 -10.39
N SER A 113 -24.45 26.68 -9.49
CA SER A 113 -24.70 26.47 -8.06
C SER A 113 -26.09 25.88 -7.88
N ILE A 114 -26.17 24.64 -7.39
CA ILE A 114 -27.43 24.04 -6.94
C ILE A 114 -27.62 24.49 -5.49
N ASN A 115 -28.42 25.53 -5.31
CA ASN A 115 -28.86 26.00 -4.01
C ASN A 115 -30.10 25.19 -3.64
N GLY A 116 -29.95 24.21 -2.75
CA GLY A 116 -31.08 23.57 -2.09
C GLY A 116 -31.64 24.51 -1.02
N SER A 117 -32.77 25.15 -1.30
CA SER A 117 -33.62 25.78 -0.29
C SER A 117 -35.08 25.45 -0.60
N SER A 118 -35.68 24.65 0.26
CA SER A 118 -37.13 24.60 0.44
C SER A 118 -37.39 24.29 1.91
N SER A 119 -37.60 25.36 2.66
CA SER A 119 -38.32 25.38 3.92
C SER A 119 -39.73 25.92 3.65
N ASP A 120 -40.65 25.58 4.57
CA ASP A 120 -42.01 26.10 4.82
C ASP A 120 -43.10 25.07 4.47
N LYS A 121 -43.70 24.35 5.43
CA LYS A 121 -44.60 24.68 6.56
C LYS A 121 -46.09 24.76 6.19
N GLU A 122 -46.83 23.87 6.86
CA GLU A 122 -48.17 24.03 7.46
C GLU A 122 -49.43 23.82 6.60
N GLY A 123 -50.32 22.99 7.16
CA GLY A 123 -51.62 22.55 6.66
C GLY A 123 -52.14 21.41 7.55
#